data_AF-W7AT95-F1
#
_entry.id   AF-W7AT95-F1
#
_cell.length_a   1.000
_cell.length_b   1.000
_cell.length_c   1.000
_cell.angle_alpha   90.00
_cell.angle_beta   90.00
_cell.angle_gamma   90.00
#
_symmetry.space_group_name_H-M   'P 1'
#
loop_
_entity.id
_entity.type
_entity.pdbx_description
1 polymer ?
#
loop_
_entity_poly.entity_id
_entity_poly.type
_entity_poly.pdbx_seq_one_letter_code
_entity_poly.pdbx_strand_id
1 'polypeptide(L)'
;MEAGQVKKYSSKFDIKGICMTSENCEKVCRICLKAIRENKLEKDIASQIKSKCENDELLNKESSDDHMKYLRMVDSLKNENIGSWQCIVGKNFAFSINYQFNCMLYFQHKITKLAILVYKSV
;
A
#
# COMPACT_ATOMS: atom_id res chain seq x y z
N MET A 1 -16.39 -30.75 6.05
CA MET A 1 -16.06 -29.55 5.25
C MET A 1 -14.77 -28.99 5.81
N GLU A 2 -13.64 -29.21 5.13
CA GLU A 2 -12.37 -28.64 5.57
C GLU A 2 -12.40 -27.13 5.32
N ALA A 3 -12.31 -26.35 6.40
CA ALA A 3 -12.11 -24.92 6.31
C ALA A 3 -10.74 -24.67 5.67
N GLY A 4 -10.74 -24.42 4.35
CA GLY A 4 -9.54 -24.10 3.59
C GLY A 4 -8.84 -22.91 4.24
N GLN A 5 -7.66 -23.13 4.80
CA GLN A 5 -6.87 -22.07 5.46
C GLN A 5 -6.68 -20.90 4.48
N VAL A 6 -7.23 -19.74 4.83
CA VAL A 6 -7.05 -18.51 4.06
C VAL A 6 -5.56 -18.20 4.04
N LYS A 7 -4.91 -18.38 2.88
CA LYS A 7 -3.48 -18.09 2.70
C LYS A 7 -3.23 -16.60 2.98
N LYS A 8 -2.71 -16.30 4.17
CA LYS A 8 -2.26 -14.93 4.52
C LYS A 8 -1.01 -14.59 3.71
N TYR A 9 -1.10 -13.62 2.81
CA TYR A 9 0.02 -13.15 2.00
C TYR A 9 1.03 -12.41 2.87
N SER A 10 0.55 -11.73 3.91
CA SER A 10 1.38 -11.10 4.95
C SER A 10 2.43 -12.05 5.54
N SER A 11 2.14 -13.36 5.63
CA SER A 11 3.07 -14.35 6.18
C SER A 11 4.41 -14.45 5.43
N LYS A 12 4.44 -14.07 4.14
CA LYS A 12 5.65 -14.05 3.31
C LYS A 12 6.53 -12.82 3.55
N PHE A 13 6.03 -11.87 4.33
CA PHE A 13 6.71 -10.65 4.67
C PHE A 13 6.97 -10.57 6.18
N ASP A 14 7.97 -9.78 6.51
CA ASP A 14 8.23 -9.30 7.85
C ASP A 14 7.73 -7.85 7.91
N ILE A 15 6.61 -7.63 8.61
CA ILE A 15 5.95 -6.32 8.67
C ILE A 15 6.65 -5.49 9.74
N LYS A 16 7.20 -4.35 9.34
CA LYS A 16 7.97 -3.46 10.21
C LYS A 16 7.19 -2.20 10.59
N GLY A 17 6.26 -1.76 9.75
CA GLY A 17 5.36 -0.65 10.03
C GLY A 17 4.06 -0.84 9.27
N ILE A 18 2.94 -0.58 9.94
CA ILE A 18 1.61 -0.71 9.34
C ILE A 18 0.71 0.40 9.85
N CYS A 19 0.11 1.11 8.92
CA CYS A 19 -0.98 2.05 9.14
C CYS A 19 -2.03 1.79 8.06
N MET A 20 -2.70 0.66 8.18
CA MET A 20 -3.86 0.30 7.37
C MET A 20 -4.65 -0.84 8.04
N THR A 21 -5.89 -1.07 7.62
CA THR A 21 -6.68 -2.23 8.06
C THR A 21 -6.05 -3.55 7.64
N SER A 22 -6.38 -4.64 8.33
CA SER A 22 -5.89 -5.99 7.99
C SER A 22 -6.27 -6.41 6.57
N GLU A 23 -7.45 -6.01 6.09
CA GLU A 23 -7.92 -6.31 4.74
C GLU A 23 -7.07 -5.60 3.68
N ASN A 24 -6.84 -4.29 3.86
CA ASN A 24 -5.99 -3.49 2.98
C ASN A 24 -4.56 -4.00 3.00
N CYS A 25 -4.04 -4.37 4.17
CA CYS A 25 -2.71 -4.97 4.30
C CYS A 25 -2.56 -6.25 3.47
N GLU A 26 -3.48 -7.21 3.59
CA GLU A 26 -3.42 -8.45 2.82
C GLU A 26 -3.50 -8.19 1.32
N LYS A 27 -4.29 -7.19 0.92
CA LYS A 27 -4.43 -6.79 -0.49
C LYS A 27 -3.13 -6.21 -1.05
N VAL A 28 -2.49 -5.29 -0.31
CA VAL A 28 -1.20 -4.70 -0.68
C VAL A 28 -0.11 -5.79 -0.70
N CYS A 29 -0.06 -6.68 0.29
CA CYS A 29 0.87 -7.81 0.31
C CYS A 29 0.70 -8.70 -0.92
N ARG A 30 -0.54 -8.98 -1.36
CA ARG A 30 -0.82 -9.75 -2.58
C ARG A 30 -0.31 -9.04 -3.84
N ILE A 31 -0.56 -7.73 -3.96
CA ILE A 31 -0.06 -6.90 -5.07
C ILE A 31 1.47 -6.99 -5.14
N CYS A 32 2.14 -6.86 -3.99
CA CYS A 32 3.60 -6.86 -3.90
C CYS A 32 4.19 -8.23 -4.24
N LEU A 33 3.60 -9.34 -3.78
CA LEU A 33 4.06 -10.68 -4.17
C LEU A 33 3.96 -10.91 -5.67
N LYS A 34 2.88 -10.43 -6.30
CA LYS A 34 2.73 -10.53 -7.75
C LYS A 34 3.83 -9.73 -8.46
N ALA A 35 4.09 -8.49 -8.00
CA ALA A 35 5.11 -7.65 -8.61
C ALA A 35 6.54 -8.18 -8.45
N ILE A 36 6.88 -8.74 -7.28
CA ILE A 36 8.19 -9.36 -7.04
C ILE A 36 8.40 -10.59 -7.92
N ARG A 37 7.34 -11.35 -8.26
CA ARG A 37 7.45 -12.54 -9.11
C ARG A 37 7.58 -12.19 -10.59
N GLU A 38 6.88 -11.14 -11.03
CA GLU A 38 6.79 -10.77 -12.44
C GLU A 38 8.00 -9.94 -12.92
N ASN A 39 8.69 -9.26 -12.00
CA ASN A 39 9.76 -8.33 -12.35
C ASN A 39 11.08 -8.66 -11.64
N LYS A 40 12.20 -8.40 -12.33
CA LYS A 40 13.54 -8.59 -11.77
C LYS A 40 14.17 -7.30 -11.23
N LEU A 41 13.78 -6.15 -11.77
CA LEU A 41 14.34 -4.85 -11.41
C LEU A 41 13.47 -4.15 -10.36
N GLU A 42 14.10 -3.53 -9.37
CA GLU A 42 13.42 -2.83 -8.27
C GLU A 42 12.51 -1.70 -8.78
N LYS A 43 12.94 -0.98 -9.83
CA LYS A 43 12.16 0.06 -10.51
C LYS A 43 10.82 -0.48 -11.03
N ASP A 44 10.85 -1.63 -11.70
CA ASP A 44 9.65 -2.21 -12.33
C ASP A 44 8.69 -2.74 -11.26
N ILE A 45 9.23 -3.36 -10.20
CA ILE A 45 8.46 -3.76 -9.01
C ILE A 45 7.75 -2.55 -8.41
N ALA A 46 8.49 -1.46 -8.15
CA ALA A 46 7.95 -0.25 -7.55
C ALA A 46 6.85 0.38 -8.43
N SER A 47 7.11 0.50 -9.73
CA SER A 47 6.16 1.06 -10.71
C SER A 47 4.87 0.23 -10.77
N GLN A 48 4.98 -1.11 -10.79
CA GLN A 48 3.81 -1.98 -10.87
C GLN A 48 2.98 -1.95 -9.58
N ILE A 49 3.62 -1.91 -8.41
CA ILE A 49 2.93 -1.80 -7.12
C ILE A 49 2.16 -0.47 -7.07
N LYS A 50 2.84 0.65 -7.38
CA LYS A 50 2.22 1.98 -7.39
C LYS A 50 0.99 2.01 -8.30
N SER A 51 1.14 1.60 -9.56
CA SER A 51 0.05 1.60 -10.53
C SER A 51 -1.13 0.73 -10.08
N LYS A 52 -0.88 -0.44 -9.46
CA LYS A 52 -1.96 -1.28 -8.94
C LYS A 52 -2.66 -0.67 -7.73
N CYS A 53 -1.94 0.01 -6.84
CA CYS A 53 -2.55 0.71 -5.71
C CYS A 53 -3.38 1.93 -6.15
N GLU A 54 -2.93 2.67 -7.16
CA GLU A 54 -3.68 3.80 -7.73
C GLU A 54 -5.01 3.36 -8.35
N ASN A 55 -5.01 2.22 -9.05
CA ASN A 55 -6.19 1.70 -9.75
C ASN A 55 -7.07 0.79 -8.88
N ASP A 56 -6.76 0.56 -7.60
CA ASP A 56 -7.54 -0.33 -6.74
C ASP A 56 -8.68 0.42 -6.06
N GLU A 57 -9.93 0.10 -6.43
CA GLU A 57 -11.10 0.76 -5.86
C GLU A 57 -11.21 0.60 -4.34
N LEU A 58 -10.86 -0.55 -3.76
CA LEU A 58 -11.05 -0.76 -2.31
C LEU A 58 -10.00 -0.01 -1.50
N LEU A 59 -8.76 0.07 -1.99
CA LEU A 59 -7.70 0.86 -1.34
C LEU A 59 -7.99 2.36 -1.42
N ASN A 60 -8.74 2.79 -2.44
CA ASN A 60 -9.12 4.19 -2.62
C ASN A 60 -10.57 4.48 -2.21
N LYS A 61 -11.33 3.49 -1.71
CA LYS A 61 -12.67 3.70 -1.16
C LYS A 61 -12.53 4.48 0.14
N GLU A 62 -13.17 5.64 0.16
CA GLU A 62 -13.21 6.50 1.34
C GLU A 62 -13.86 5.74 2.49
N SER A 63 -13.16 5.68 3.63
CA SER A 63 -13.79 5.27 4.89
C SER A 63 -14.93 6.26 5.13
N SER A 64 -16.14 5.75 5.22
CA SER A 64 -17.39 6.52 5.23
C SER A 64 -17.60 7.22 6.58
N ASP A 65 -16.63 8.03 7.02
CA ASP A 65 -16.83 8.94 8.14
C ASP A 65 -17.42 10.23 7.58
N ASP A 66 -18.74 10.40 7.78
CA ASP A 66 -19.55 11.52 7.28
C ASP A 66 -18.97 12.91 7.63
N HIS A 67 -18.12 13.01 8.65
CA HIS A 67 -17.45 14.26 9.03
C HIS A 67 -16.32 14.69 8.08
N MET A 68 -15.65 13.74 7.42
CA MET A 68 -14.56 14.03 6.46
C MET A 68 -15.07 14.38 5.06
N LYS A 69 -16.29 13.94 4.73
CA LYS A 69 -16.97 14.24 3.46
C LYS A 69 -17.24 15.74 3.28
N TYR A 70 -17.60 16.44 4.36
CA TYR A 70 -17.83 17.89 4.33
C TYR A 70 -16.53 18.68 4.14
N LEU A 71 -15.44 18.27 4.82
CA LEU A 71 -14.13 18.91 4.67
C LEU A 71 -13.65 18.79 3.21
N ARG A 72 -13.84 17.62 2.59
CA ARG A 72 -13.49 17.38 1.19
C ARG A 72 -14.45 17.98 0.17
N MET A 73 -15.71 18.27 0.49
CA MET A 73 -16.58 19.05 -0.41
C MET A 73 -16.06 20.48 -0.58
N VAL A 74 -15.46 21.05 0.47
CA VAL A 74 -14.79 22.35 0.40
C VAL A 74 -13.47 22.25 -0.39
N ASP A 75 -12.73 21.14 -0.24
CA ASP A 75 -11.51 20.89 -1.02
C ASP A 75 -11.78 20.48 -2.48
N SER A 76 -12.92 19.87 -2.80
CA SER A 76 -13.31 19.50 -4.18
C SER A 76 -13.57 20.72 -5.07
N LEU A 77 -13.72 21.91 -4.49
CA LEU A 77 -13.72 23.19 -5.22
C LEU A 77 -12.29 23.69 -5.52
N LYS A 78 -11.27 23.08 -4.91
CA LYS A 78 -9.83 23.25 -5.19
C LYS A 78 -9.31 21.97 -5.83
N ASN A 79 -9.48 21.90 -7.14
CA ASN A 79 -9.27 20.74 -7.98
C ASN A 79 -7.78 20.30 -8.13
N GLU A 80 -6.99 20.23 -7.06
CA GLU A 80 -5.57 19.84 -7.10
C GLU A 80 -5.15 19.11 -5.79
N ASN A 81 -4.73 17.85 -5.93
CA ASN A 81 -4.08 16.98 -4.91
C ASN A 81 -4.97 16.10 -4.02
N ILE A 82 -5.72 15.18 -4.64
CA ILE A 82 -5.92 13.87 -3.98
C ILE A 82 -4.56 13.18 -4.01
N GLY A 83 -3.86 13.16 -2.87
CA GLY A 83 -2.48 12.65 -2.78
C GLY A 83 -2.23 11.32 -3.51
N SER A 84 -1.02 11.15 -4.04
CA SER A 84 -0.69 10.03 -4.95
C SER A 84 -0.04 8.87 -4.20
N TRP A 85 -0.22 7.65 -4.71
CA TRP A 85 0.49 6.50 -4.16
C TRP A 85 1.98 6.58 -4.52
N GLN A 86 2.80 6.28 -3.54
CA GLN A 86 4.25 6.27 -3.62
C GLN A 86 4.74 4.88 -3.19
N CYS A 87 5.76 4.40 -3.89
CA CYS A 87 6.32 3.08 -3.63
C CYS A 87 7.85 3.16 -3.70
N ILE A 88 8.50 2.73 -2.62
CA ILE A 88 9.96 2.65 -2.53
C ILE A 88 10.31 1.18 -2.33
N VAL A 89 11.21 0.69 -3.17
CA VAL A 89 11.71 -0.68 -3.17
C VAL A 89 13.22 -0.63 -3.13
N GLY A 90 13.83 -1.36 -2.19
CA GLY A 90 15.29 -1.42 -2.08
C GLY A 90 15.74 -2.37 -0.99
N LYS A 91 17.05 -2.63 -0.90
CA LYS A 91 17.60 -3.53 0.13
C LYS A 91 17.57 -2.91 1.53
N ASN A 92 18.05 -1.68 1.66
CA ASN A 92 18.12 -0.94 2.92
C ASN A 92 17.86 0.53 2.66
N PHE A 93 16.92 1.11 3.39
CA PHE A 93 16.65 2.55 3.36
C PHE A 93 16.01 2.99 4.68
N ALA A 94 16.16 4.26 5.00
CA ALA A 94 15.45 4.95 6.07
C ALA A 94 14.50 5.98 5.44
N PHE A 95 13.43 6.32 6.16
CA PHE A 95 12.45 7.29 5.69
C PHE A 95 11.88 8.09 6.86
N SER A 96 11.54 9.35 6.58
CA SER A 96 10.76 10.24 7.44
C SER A 96 9.84 11.03 6.53
N ILE A 97 8.57 10.64 6.45
CA ILE A 97 7.62 11.13 5.46
C ILE A 97 6.27 11.43 6.11
N ASN A 98 5.55 12.39 5.53
CA ASN A 98 4.13 12.59 5.82
C ASN A 98 3.30 11.74 4.84
N TYR A 99 2.30 11.05 5.35
CA TYR A 99 1.42 10.19 4.58
C TYR A 99 -0.02 10.29 5.06
N GLN A 100 -0.97 9.98 4.20
CA GLN A 100 -2.40 9.95 4.55
C GLN A 100 -2.69 8.80 5.52
N PHE A 101 -3.52 9.07 6.52
CA PHE A 101 -3.93 8.06 7.51
C PHE A 101 -4.54 6.83 6.83
N ASN A 102 -4.31 5.64 7.39
CA ASN A 102 -4.81 4.35 6.88
C ASN A 102 -4.23 3.94 5.50
N CYS A 103 -3.15 4.58 5.05
CA CYS A 103 -2.52 4.32 3.75
C CYS A 103 -0.99 4.18 3.81
N MET A 104 -0.43 3.46 4.80
CA MET A 104 1.03 3.18 4.83
C MET A 104 1.35 1.74 5.24
N LEU A 105 2.26 1.11 4.52
CA LEU A 105 2.81 -0.22 4.85
C LEU A 105 4.31 -0.26 4.56
N TYR A 106 5.09 -0.66 5.57
CA TYR A 106 6.52 -0.90 5.49
C TYR A 106 6.85 -2.34 5.92
N PHE A 107 7.50 -3.09 5.03
CA PHE A 107 7.69 -4.51 5.21
C PHE A 107 8.84 -5.04 4.36
N GLN A 108 9.31 -6.24 4.70
CA GLN A 108 10.43 -6.87 4.01
C GLN A 108 10.05 -8.28 3.55
N HIS A 109 10.35 -8.62 2.30
CA HIS A 109 10.12 -9.97 1.81
C HIS A 109 11.11 -10.96 2.42
N LYS A 110 10.62 -12.04 3.04
CA LYS A 110 11.45 -12.93 3.86
C LYS A 110 12.56 -13.63 3.06
N ILE A 111 12.30 -13.96 1.80
CA ILE A 111 13.22 -14.71 0.92
C ILE A 111 14.20 -13.77 0.22
N THR A 112 13.69 -12.80 -0.54
CA THR A 112 14.55 -11.89 -1.33
C THR A 112 15.20 -10.81 -0.48
N LYS A 113 14.79 -10.67 0.79
CA LYS A 113 15.21 -9.62 1.73
C LYS A 113 14.97 -8.20 1.22
N LEU A 114 14.12 -8.04 0.19
CA LEU A 114 13.76 -6.76 -0.38
C LEU A 114 12.82 -6.01 0.56
N ALA A 115 13.20 -4.79 0.95
CA ALA A 115 12.36 -3.90 1.74
C ALA A 115 11.47 -3.08 0.82
N ILE A 116 10.22 -2.90 1.22
CA ILE A 116 9.19 -2.22 0.45
C ILE A 116 8.44 -1.27 1.39
N LEU A 117 8.33 -0.01 0.98
CA LEU A 117 7.48 0.99 1.60
C LEU A 117 6.45 1.42 0.56
N VAL A 118 5.17 1.29 0.91
CA VAL A 118 4.05 1.78 0.10
C VAL A 118 3.26 2.76 0.94
N TYR A 119 3.00 3.95 0.43
CA TYR A 119 2.18 4.92 1.13
C TYR A 119 1.44 5.85 0.17
N LYS A 120 0.43 6.56 0.66
CA LYS A 120 -0.22 7.65 -0.07
C LYS A 120 0.26 9.00 0.48
N SER A 121 0.81 9.86 -0.39
CA SER A 121 1.27 11.19 0.02
C SER A 121 0.08 12.03 0.50
N VAL A 122 0.33 12.98 1.41
CA VAL A 122 -0.69 13.98 1.81
C VAL A 122 -1.03 14.86 0.63
#